data_AF-A0A8T6HYM2-F1
#
_entry.id   AF-A0A8T6HYM2-F1
#
_cell.length_a   1.000
_cell.length_b   1.000
_cell.length_c   1.000
_cell.angle_alpha   90.00
_cell.angle_beta   90.00
_cell.angle_gamma   90.00
#
_symmetry.space_group_name_H-M   'P 1'
#
loop_
_entity.id
_entity.type
_entity.pdbx_description
1 polymer ?
#
loop_
_entity_poly.entity_id
_entity_poly.type
_entity_poly.pdbx_seq_one_letter_code
_entity_poly.pdbx_strand_id
1 'polypeptide(L)'
;MPEPPRFAPKTPTLRTLYEHSGNLRGKPGCSTVLINANGPLVAAVCLIKDAESGGPRFDPKPILEQRRQGGNLMLLCGTCHALVDSEPHRYTVKSVTKYNKQDHEAGFKAVGQTLRQHYLADISDDAGMIDAPVPRSLESYIGLFDEENVSHDLQDADTLRDTITEPADHLSWTDLDDFLKDRPTDLSRLLLDLDFSVFD
;
A
#
# COMPACT_ATOMS: atom_id res chain seq x y z
N MET A 1 -2.75 50.46 -6.88
CA MET A 1 -2.33 49.33 -7.74
C MET A 1 -3.41 48.26 -7.63
N PRO A 2 -3.79 47.58 -8.72
CA PRO A 2 -4.78 46.51 -8.64
C PRO A 2 -4.26 45.37 -7.75
N GLU A 3 -5.15 44.79 -6.94
CA GLU A 3 -4.80 43.70 -6.05
C GLU A 3 -4.42 42.45 -6.86
N PRO A 4 -3.37 41.71 -6.44
CA PRO A 4 -2.94 40.51 -7.14
C PRO A 4 -4.01 39.39 -7.05
N PRO A 5 -4.37 38.72 -8.16
CA PRO A 5 -5.42 37.71 -8.17
C PRO A 5 -5.09 36.51 -7.27
N ARG A 6 -6.07 36.04 -6.48
CA ARG A 6 -5.95 34.80 -5.69
C ARG A 6 -6.16 33.58 -6.58
N PHE A 7 -5.16 32.69 -6.63
CA PHE A 7 -5.25 31.42 -7.35
C PHE A 7 -5.57 30.27 -6.41
N ALA A 8 -6.43 29.36 -6.87
CA ALA A 8 -6.68 28.11 -6.17
C ALA A 8 -5.39 27.27 -6.04
N PRO A 9 -5.19 26.57 -4.91
CA PRO A 9 -4.15 25.57 -4.76
C PRO A 9 -4.27 24.48 -5.83
N LYS A 10 -3.13 23.95 -6.29
CA LYS A 10 -3.13 22.84 -7.25
C LYS A 10 -3.55 21.55 -6.57
N THR A 11 -4.28 20.69 -7.27
CA THR A 11 -4.68 19.35 -6.80
C THR A 11 -3.53 18.52 -6.22
N PRO A 12 -2.34 18.39 -6.85
CA PRO A 12 -1.22 17.66 -6.24
C PRO A 12 -0.77 18.28 -4.91
N THR A 13 -0.77 19.61 -4.79
CA THR A 13 -0.42 20.30 -3.55
C THR A 13 -1.43 20.00 -2.44
N LEU A 14 -2.73 19.97 -2.76
CA LEU A 14 -3.78 19.60 -1.82
C LEU A 14 -3.62 18.15 -1.34
N ARG A 15 -3.37 17.21 -2.25
CA ARG A 15 -3.16 15.79 -1.88
C ARG A 15 -2.05 15.63 -0.86
N THR A 16 -0.89 16.23 -1.12
CA THR A 16 0.25 16.19 -0.19
C THR A 16 -0.06 16.87 1.15
N LEU A 17 -0.81 17.97 1.16
CA LEU A 17 -1.25 18.63 2.40
C LEU A 17 -2.13 17.71 3.26
N TYR A 18 -3.10 17.03 2.65
CA TYR A 18 -3.98 16.11 3.37
C TYR A 18 -3.21 14.90 3.88
N GLU A 19 -2.34 14.32 3.06
CA GLU A 19 -1.48 13.20 3.44
C GLU A 19 -0.61 13.56 4.66
N HIS A 20 0.09 14.68 4.61
CA HIS A 20 0.96 15.12 5.70
C HIS A 20 0.22 15.63 6.94
N SER A 21 -1.10 15.69 6.93
CA SER A 21 -1.89 16.11 8.09
C SER A 21 -2.31 14.96 9.00
N GLY A 22 -2.33 13.72 8.48
CA GLY A 22 -2.83 12.56 9.23
C GLY A 22 -4.26 12.70 9.75
N ASN A 23 -5.10 13.47 9.07
CA ASN A 23 -6.44 13.87 9.51
C ASN A 23 -6.48 14.69 10.82
N LEU A 24 -5.32 15.19 11.27
CA LEU A 24 -5.15 16.06 12.43
C LEU A 24 -4.80 17.47 11.96
N ARG A 25 -4.95 18.47 12.84
CA ARG A 25 -4.71 19.88 12.49
C ARG A 25 -3.30 20.31 12.83
N GLY A 26 -2.82 21.32 12.11
CA GLY A 26 -1.51 21.91 12.36
C GLY A 26 -1.35 22.63 13.70
N LYS A 27 -2.40 23.16 14.34
CA LYS A 27 -2.25 23.98 15.56
C LYS A 27 -1.98 23.11 16.81
N PRO A 28 -0.89 23.36 17.58
CA PRO A 28 -0.66 22.69 18.85
C PRO A 28 -1.81 22.85 19.85
N GLY A 29 -2.16 21.76 20.53
CA GLY A 29 -3.22 21.71 21.55
C GLY A 29 -4.65 21.72 21.00
N CYS A 30 -4.84 21.54 19.69
CA CYS A 30 -6.16 21.36 19.08
C CYS A 30 -6.38 19.88 18.75
N SER A 31 -7.46 19.28 19.28
CA SER A 31 -7.81 17.86 19.04
C SER A 31 -8.87 17.65 17.97
N THR A 32 -9.28 18.70 17.25
CA THR A 32 -10.32 18.59 16.22
C THR A 32 -9.79 17.89 14.97
N VAL A 33 -10.51 16.91 14.45
CA VAL A 33 -10.17 16.23 13.18
C VAL A 33 -10.49 17.11 11.96
N LEU A 34 -9.78 16.86 10.84
CA LEU A 34 -10.03 17.58 9.58
C LEU A 34 -11.26 17.06 8.85
N ILE A 35 -11.42 15.74 8.81
CA ILE A 35 -12.55 15.03 8.23
C ILE A 35 -13.22 14.28 9.38
N ASN A 36 -14.51 14.56 9.61
CA ASN A 36 -15.26 13.91 10.66
C ASN A 36 -15.69 12.49 10.25
N ALA A 37 -16.17 11.70 11.20
CA ALA A 37 -16.62 10.32 10.94
C ALA A 37 -17.77 10.21 9.92
N ASN A 38 -18.52 11.28 9.71
CA ASN A 38 -19.62 11.32 8.75
C ASN A 38 -19.16 11.65 7.31
N GLY A 39 -17.88 11.98 7.12
CA GLY A 39 -17.29 12.34 5.81
C GLY A 39 -17.09 13.83 5.52
N PRO A 40 -17.86 14.79 6.08
CA PRO A 40 -17.60 16.20 5.86
C PRO A 40 -16.21 16.69 6.30
N LEU A 41 -15.61 17.52 5.44
CA LEU A 41 -14.40 18.28 5.71
C LEU A 41 -14.71 19.49 6.61
N VAL A 42 -14.14 19.50 7.80
CA VAL A 42 -14.24 20.55 8.83
C VAL A 42 -13.02 21.50 8.77
N ALA A 43 -12.11 21.29 7.82
CA ALA A 43 -10.87 22.04 7.67
C ALA A 43 -10.92 23.06 6.53
N ALA A 44 -10.13 24.12 6.70
CA ALA A 44 -9.83 25.09 5.67
C ALA A 44 -8.34 24.99 5.29
N VAL A 45 -8.06 25.23 4.01
CA VAL A 45 -6.70 25.46 3.51
C VAL A 45 -6.35 26.92 3.81
N CYS A 46 -5.33 27.12 4.64
CA CYS A 46 -4.95 28.42 5.14
C CYS A 46 -3.59 28.84 4.58
N LEU A 47 -3.48 30.14 4.31
CA LEU A 47 -2.24 30.77 3.88
C LEU A 47 -1.43 31.17 5.12
N ILE A 48 -0.14 30.83 5.14
CA ILE A 48 0.78 31.33 6.17
C ILE A 48 1.05 32.81 5.92
N LYS A 49 1.34 33.17 4.67
CA LYS A 49 1.45 34.55 4.19
C LYS A 49 0.29 34.82 3.25
N ASP A 50 -0.52 35.83 3.56
CA ASP A 50 -1.65 36.19 2.72
C ASP A 50 -1.20 36.59 1.30
N ALA A 51 -2.06 36.34 0.33
CA ALA A 51 -1.93 36.81 -1.04
C ALA A 51 -2.41 38.26 -1.21
N GLU A 52 -3.33 38.76 -0.39
CA GLU A 52 -3.87 40.11 -0.56
C GLU A 52 -3.05 41.17 0.20
N SER A 53 -2.81 42.31 -0.45
CA SER A 53 -2.16 43.45 0.19
C SER A 53 -3.06 43.99 1.30
N GLY A 54 -2.63 43.84 2.55
CA GLY A 54 -3.42 44.20 3.74
C GLY A 54 -3.92 43.00 4.56
N GLY A 55 -3.77 41.78 4.03
CA GLY A 55 -4.07 40.55 4.75
C GLY A 55 -3.05 40.17 5.82
N PRO A 56 -3.38 39.23 6.73
CA PRO A 56 -2.48 38.80 7.80
C PRO A 56 -1.15 38.28 7.27
N ARG A 57 -0.04 38.81 7.80
CA ARG A 57 1.33 38.37 7.45
C ARG A 57 1.66 38.50 5.95
N PHE A 58 1.00 39.41 5.22
CA PHE A 58 1.28 39.67 3.81
C PHE A 58 2.77 39.97 3.59
N ASP A 59 3.35 39.33 2.57
CA ASP A 59 4.72 39.57 2.12
C ASP A 59 4.68 40.01 0.66
N PRO A 60 5.22 41.21 0.31
CA PRO A 60 5.24 41.69 -1.06
C PRO A 60 6.28 40.97 -1.95
N LYS A 61 7.22 40.23 -1.36
CA LYS A 61 8.32 39.58 -2.10
C LYS A 61 7.93 38.38 -3.00
N PRO A 62 7.08 37.43 -2.57
CA PRO A 62 6.77 36.25 -3.38
C PRO A 62 5.95 36.58 -4.63
N ILE A 63 6.28 35.93 -5.75
CA ILE A 63 5.48 35.94 -6.97
C ILE A 63 4.17 35.14 -6.77
N LEU A 64 3.15 35.42 -7.60
CA LEU A 64 1.81 34.83 -7.50
C LEU A 64 1.81 33.30 -7.33
N GLU A 65 2.61 32.57 -8.10
CA GLU A 65 2.70 31.10 -7.99
C GLU A 65 3.24 30.60 -6.64
N GLN A 66 4.18 31.33 -6.04
CA GLN A 66 4.77 30.95 -4.75
C GLN A 66 3.76 31.03 -3.61
N ARG A 67 2.71 31.85 -3.75
CA ARG A 67 1.67 32.03 -2.74
C ARG A 67 0.81 30.79 -2.56
N ARG A 68 0.63 29.99 -3.62
CA ARG A 68 -0.14 28.73 -3.60
C ARG A 68 0.73 27.47 -3.48
N GLN A 69 2.02 27.62 -3.22
CA GLN A 69 2.90 26.47 -3.00
C GLN A 69 2.62 25.82 -1.64
N GLY A 70 2.83 24.51 -1.56
CA GLY A 70 2.63 23.75 -0.32
C GLY A 70 3.39 24.32 0.88
N GLY A 71 4.53 24.97 0.67
CA GLY A 71 5.30 25.64 1.72
C GLY A 71 4.57 26.82 2.40
N ASN A 72 3.66 27.49 1.70
CA ASN A 72 2.86 28.61 2.20
C ASN A 72 1.45 28.19 2.65
N LEU A 73 1.13 26.91 2.55
CA LEU A 73 -0.21 26.38 2.82
C LEU A 73 -0.17 25.44 4.02
N MET A 74 -1.26 25.41 4.78
CA MET A 74 -1.46 24.51 5.90
C MET A 74 -2.95 24.22 6.11
N LEU A 75 -3.27 23.18 6.88
CA LEU A 75 -4.66 22.81 7.20
C LEU A 75 -5.01 23.22 8.64
N LEU A 76 -6.07 24.01 8.78
CA LEU A 76 -6.60 24.44 10.07
C LEU A 76 -8.12 24.27 10.18
N CYS A 77 -8.57 24.35 11.42
CA CYS A 77 -9.94 24.49 11.87
C CYS A 77 -10.51 25.83 11.49
N GLY A 78 -11.81 25.95 11.26
CA GLY A 78 -12.47 27.27 11.19
C GLY A 78 -12.09 28.15 12.39
N THR A 79 -12.18 27.58 13.60
CA THR A 79 -11.78 28.25 14.84
C THR A 79 -10.29 28.62 14.91
N CYS A 80 -9.39 27.68 14.56
CA CYS A 80 -7.95 27.94 14.62
C CYS A 80 -7.48 28.89 13.52
N HIS A 81 -8.11 28.84 12.36
CA HIS A 81 -7.88 29.74 11.23
C HIS A 81 -8.20 31.17 11.66
N ALA A 82 -9.42 31.41 12.16
CA ALA A 82 -9.84 32.71 12.66
C ALA A 82 -8.89 33.25 13.75
N LEU A 83 -8.50 32.39 14.70
CA LEU A 83 -7.60 32.76 15.80
C LEU A 83 -6.18 33.10 15.34
N VAL A 84 -5.63 32.32 14.40
CA VAL A 84 -4.28 32.55 13.85
C VAL A 84 -4.22 33.84 13.03
N ASP A 85 -5.33 34.21 12.40
CA ASP A 85 -5.43 35.45 11.60
C ASP A 85 -5.74 36.68 12.44
N SER A 86 -6.48 36.53 13.55
CA SER A 86 -6.79 37.64 14.47
C SER A 86 -5.58 38.11 15.30
N GLU A 87 -4.59 37.25 15.53
CA GLU A 87 -3.43 37.55 16.39
C GLU A 87 -2.08 37.43 15.62
N PRO A 88 -1.83 38.24 14.57
CA PRO A 88 -0.64 38.13 13.73
C PRO A 88 0.68 38.39 14.49
N HIS A 89 0.63 39.16 15.59
CA HIS A 89 1.79 39.41 16.46
C HIS A 89 2.20 38.16 17.25
N ARG A 90 1.23 37.32 17.65
CA ARG A 90 1.47 36.06 18.36
C ARG A 90 1.82 34.95 17.39
N TYR A 91 1.07 34.84 16.30
CA TYR A 91 1.24 33.85 15.24
C TYR A 91 2.03 34.46 14.09
N THR A 92 3.31 34.76 14.35
CA THR A 92 4.25 35.22 13.31
C THR A 92 4.48 34.15 12.24
N VAL A 93 4.89 34.55 11.04
CA VAL A 93 5.26 33.62 9.94
C VAL A 93 6.20 32.53 10.45
N LYS A 94 7.26 32.92 11.18
CA LYS A 94 8.26 31.97 11.71
C LYS A 94 7.62 30.94 12.64
N SER A 95 6.73 31.38 13.54
CA SER A 95 6.07 30.48 14.49
C SER A 95 5.09 29.53 13.80
N VAL A 96 4.27 30.04 12.86
CA VAL A 96 3.29 29.24 12.14
C VAL A 96 3.98 28.23 11.22
N THR A 97 5.01 28.63 10.49
CA THR A 97 5.80 27.73 9.64
C THR A 97 6.45 26.61 10.45
N LYS A 98 7.06 26.94 11.60
CA LYS A 98 7.75 25.94 12.42
C LYS A 98 6.76 25.03 13.14
N TYR A 99 6.00 25.59 14.07
CA TYR A 99 5.20 24.82 15.00
C TYR A 99 3.94 24.25 14.35
N ASN A 100 3.26 25.05 13.53
CA ASN A 100 1.95 24.62 13.02
C ASN A 100 2.02 23.83 11.71
N LYS A 101 3.16 23.89 11.01
CA LYS A 101 3.36 23.20 9.74
C LYS A 101 4.46 22.16 9.82
N GLN A 102 5.71 22.57 10.05
CA GLN A 102 6.85 21.65 9.97
C GLN A 102 6.79 20.56 11.04
N ASP A 103 6.60 20.94 12.30
CA ASP A 103 6.56 19.99 13.42
C ASP A 103 5.37 19.04 13.30
N HIS A 104 4.21 19.56 12.90
CA HIS A 104 3.01 18.76 12.65
C HIS A 104 3.21 17.77 11.48
N GLU A 105 3.60 18.26 10.30
CA GLU A 105 3.77 17.42 9.11
C GLU A 105 4.92 16.42 9.25
N ALA A 106 5.95 16.71 10.04
CA ALA A 106 7.05 15.78 10.29
C ALA A 106 6.57 14.46 10.92
N GLY A 107 5.56 14.52 11.79
CA GLY A 107 4.96 13.33 12.38
C GLY A 107 4.30 12.42 11.35
N PHE A 108 3.67 12.99 10.33
CA PHE A 108 2.87 12.24 9.35
C PHE A 108 3.59 11.94 8.03
N LYS A 109 4.67 12.66 7.70
CA LYS A 109 5.55 12.28 6.58
C LYS A 109 6.13 10.87 6.73
N ALA A 110 6.32 10.43 7.97
CA ALA A 110 6.76 9.08 8.29
C ALA A 110 5.60 8.07 8.41
N VAL A 111 4.34 8.52 8.47
CA VAL A 111 3.17 7.65 8.74
C VAL A 111 2.92 6.64 7.62
N GLY A 112 3.29 6.94 6.37
CA GLY A 112 3.30 5.93 5.31
C GLY A 112 4.20 4.71 5.64
N GLN A 113 5.32 4.94 6.33
CA GLN A 113 6.20 3.86 6.80
C GLN A 113 5.65 3.19 8.06
N THR A 114 5.04 3.94 8.98
CA THR A 114 4.50 3.39 10.24
C THR A 114 3.22 2.58 10.01
N LEU A 115 2.30 3.03 9.15
CA LEU A 115 1.14 2.25 8.71
C LEU A 115 1.58 0.97 8.01
N ARG A 116 2.61 1.05 7.16
CA ARG A 116 3.21 -0.13 6.54
C ARG A 116 3.82 -1.07 7.57
N GLN A 117 4.53 -0.56 8.57
CA GLN A 117 5.10 -1.38 9.65
C GLN A 117 4.00 -2.06 10.48
N HIS A 118 2.94 -1.34 10.84
CA HIS A 118 1.81 -1.92 11.59
C HIS A 118 1.10 -2.99 10.77
N TYR A 119 0.80 -2.70 9.49
CA TYR A 119 0.21 -3.67 8.58
C TYR A 119 1.09 -4.93 8.40
N LEU A 120 2.41 -4.76 8.30
CA LEU A 120 3.35 -5.88 8.20
C LEU A 120 3.51 -6.65 9.52
N ALA A 121 3.34 -5.99 10.67
CA ALA A 121 3.37 -6.64 11.98
C ALA A 121 2.08 -7.41 12.29
N ASP A 122 0.95 -6.97 11.72
CA ASP A 122 -0.34 -7.65 11.84
C ASP A 122 -0.45 -8.87 10.91
N ILE A 123 0.41 -8.98 9.90
CA ILE A 123 0.54 -10.20 9.09
C ILE A 123 1.43 -11.17 9.85
N SER A 124 0.83 -12.10 10.59
CA SER A 124 1.55 -13.27 11.09
C SER A 124 1.84 -14.22 9.91
N ASP A 125 3.13 -14.48 9.66
CA ASP A 125 3.52 -15.61 8.82
C ASP A 125 3.50 -16.87 9.67
N ASP A 126 2.29 -17.44 9.81
CA ASP A 126 2.07 -18.66 10.59
C ASP A 126 2.57 -19.92 9.86
N ALA A 127 3.07 -19.81 8.62
CA ALA A 127 3.58 -20.95 7.87
C ALA A 127 4.79 -21.61 8.55
N GLY A 128 5.57 -20.86 9.32
CA GLY A 128 6.68 -21.39 10.13
C GLY A 128 6.27 -21.95 11.50
N MET A 129 5.02 -21.74 11.93
CA MET A 129 4.48 -22.25 13.20
C MET A 129 3.80 -23.62 13.04
N ILE A 130 3.57 -24.04 11.78
CA ILE A 130 3.00 -25.34 11.46
C ILE A 130 4.17 -26.31 11.24
N ASP A 131 4.50 -27.11 12.27
CA ASP A 131 5.32 -28.32 12.13
C ASP A 131 4.51 -29.42 11.43
N ALA A 132 4.03 -29.15 10.21
CA ALA A 132 3.34 -30.16 9.41
C ALA A 132 4.39 -31.20 8.98
N PRO A 133 4.27 -32.47 9.41
CA PRO A 133 5.19 -33.50 8.95
C PRO A 133 5.05 -33.66 7.44
N VAL A 134 6.17 -33.58 6.71
CA VAL A 134 6.18 -33.82 5.26
C VAL A 134 5.65 -35.24 5.01
N PRO A 135 4.55 -35.42 4.27
CA PRO A 135 3.96 -36.73 4.03
C PRO A 135 4.92 -37.59 3.22
N ARG A 136 5.14 -38.83 3.66
CA ARG A 136 6.07 -39.80 3.04
C ARG A 136 5.36 -40.88 2.22
N SER A 137 4.04 -40.84 2.16
CA SER A 137 3.21 -41.74 1.36
C SER A 137 2.01 -40.98 0.80
N LEU A 138 1.44 -41.52 -0.28
CA LEU A 138 0.25 -40.96 -0.92
C LEU A 138 -0.96 -40.98 0.04
N GLU A 139 -1.12 -42.04 0.83
CA GLU A 139 -2.19 -42.14 1.84
C GLU A 139 -2.08 -41.05 2.92
N SER A 140 -0.86 -40.79 3.42
CA SER A 140 -0.63 -39.71 4.39
C SER A 140 -0.83 -38.33 3.78
N TYR A 141 -0.55 -38.14 2.49
CA TYR A 141 -0.83 -36.91 1.77
C TYR A 141 -2.35 -36.67 1.67
N ILE A 142 -3.12 -37.68 1.24
CA ILE A 142 -4.59 -37.59 1.11
C ILE A 142 -5.26 -37.28 2.47
N GLY A 143 -4.85 -37.96 3.55
CA GLY A 143 -5.44 -37.73 4.88
C GLY A 143 -5.23 -36.30 5.41
N LEU A 144 -4.16 -35.62 5.02
CA LEU A 144 -3.88 -34.24 5.42
C LEU A 144 -4.88 -33.24 4.81
N PHE A 145 -5.44 -33.54 3.63
CA PHE A 145 -6.48 -32.70 2.99
C PHE A 145 -7.87 -32.90 3.60
N ASP A 146 -8.18 -34.10 4.09
CA ASP A 146 -9.45 -34.39 4.75
C ASP A 146 -9.52 -33.74 6.14
N GLU A 147 -8.42 -33.70 6.90
CA GLU A 147 -8.36 -33.12 8.25
C GLU A 147 -8.45 -31.59 8.25
N GLU A 148 -7.86 -30.91 7.26
CA GLU A 148 -7.86 -29.44 7.15
C GLU A 148 -9.20 -28.88 6.61
N ASN A 149 -10.17 -29.73 6.26
CA ASN A 149 -11.44 -29.34 5.62
C ASN A 149 -11.22 -28.48 4.36
N VAL A 150 -10.07 -28.67 3.71
CA VAL A 150 -9.68 -27.99 2.47
C VAL A 150 -10.24 -28.82 1.32
N SER A 151 -11.49 -28.54 0.98
CA SER A 151 -12.06 -28.95 -0.29
C SER A 151 -11.31 -28.21 -1.39
N HIS A 152 -10.39 -28.90 -2.08
CA HIS A 152 -10.11 -28.53 -3.45
C HIS A 152 -11.29 -29.05 -4.25
N ASP A 153 -12.25 -28.18 -4.52
CA ASP A 153 -13.08 -28.35 -5.69
C ASP A 153 -12.12 -28.36 -6.88
N LEU A 154 -11.73 -29.56 -7.31
CA LEU A 154 -11.21 -29.83 -8.63
C LEU A 154 -12.33 -29.60 -9.68
N GLN A 155 -13.10 -28.52 -9.54
CA GLN A 155 -14.00 -28.06 -10.59
C GLN A 155 -13.22 -27.68 -11.85
N ASP A 156 -11.91 -27.42 -11.70
CA ASP A 156 -10.96 -27.25 -12.79
C ASP A 156 -10.22 -28.55 -13.18
N ALA A 157 -10.53 -29.72 -12.61
CA ALA A 157 -10.04 -30.98 -13.19
C ALA A 157 -10.63 -31.24 -14.58
N ASP A 158 -11.82 -30.71 -14.89
CA ASP A 158 -12.32 -30.73 -16.27
C ASP A 158 -11.46 -29.86 -17.20
N THR A 159 -10.81 -28.78 -16.71
CA THR A 159 -9.81 -28.03 -17.50
C THR A 159 -8.43 -28.70 -17.57
N LEU A 160 -8.12 -29.63 -16.65
CA LEU A 160 -6.95 -30.52 -16.75
C LEU A 160 -7.24 -31.80 -17.56
N ARG A 161 -8.51 -32.07 -17.87
CA ARG A 161 -8.95 -33.21 -18.70
C ARG A 161 -8.70 -32.97 -20.18
N ASP A 162 -8.61 -31.71 -20.57
CA ASP A 162 -8.01 -31.29 -21.83
C ASP A 162 -6.49 -31.16 -21.60
N THR A 163 -5.64 -32.18 -21.69
CA THR A 163 -5.47 -33.07 -22.83
C THR A 163 -4.41 -34.10 -22.40
N ILE A 164 -4.78 -35.17 -21.71
CA ILE A 164 -3.93 -36.36 -21.70
C ILE A 164 -4.36 -37.17 -22.91
N THR A 165 -3.81 -36.81 -24.07
CA THR A 165 -3.85 -37.60 -25.29
C THR A 165 -3.26 -38.99 -25.03
N GLU A 166 -3.60 -39.99 -25.85
CA GLU A 166 -3.07 -41.32 -25.64
C GLU A 166 -1.54 -41.23 -25.61
N PRO A 167 -0.85 -41.88 -24.64
CA PRO A 167 0.61 -41.79 -24.53
C PRO A 167 1.32 -42.15 -25.84
N ALA A 168 0.72 -43.02 -26.66
CA ALA A 168 1.18 -43.39 -27.99
C ALA A 168 1.26 -42.21 -28.99
N ASP A 169 0.51 -41.13 -28.78
CA ASP A 169 0.49 -39.94 -29.63
C ASP A 169 1.68 -38.98 -29.35
N HIS A 170 2.34 -39.11 -28.20
CA HIS A 170 3.42 -38.20 -27.76
C HIS A 170 4.71 -38.89 -27.33
N LEU A 171 4.68 -40.21 -27.13
CA LEU A 171 5.85 -40.99 -26.73
C LEU A 171 5.81 -42.35 -27.43
N SER A 172 6.61 -42.49 -28.49
CA SER A 172 6.82 -43.79 -29.11
C SER A 172 7.95 -44.56 -28.40
N TRP A 173 7.92 -45.89 -28.48
CA TRP A 173 9.04 -46.72 -27.99
C TRP A 173 10.37 -46.33 -28.64
N THR A 174 10.33 -45.85 -29.87
CA THR A 174 11.50 -45.30 -30.58
C THR A 174 12.05 -44.01 -29.95
N ASP A 175 11.20 -43.12 -29.42
CA ASP A 175 11.63 -41.90 -28.73
C ASP A 175 12.29 -42.22 -27.39
N LEU A 176 11.76 -43.22 -26.69
CA LEU A 176 12.35 -43.76 -25.46
C LEU A 176 13.71 -44.42 -25.74
N ASP A 177 13.82 -45.22 -26.79
CA ASP A 177 15.08 -45.87 -27.18
C ASP A 177 16.16 -44.84 -27.56
N ASP A 178 15.79 -43.79 -28.30
CA ASP A 178 16.71 -42.69 -28.64
C ASP A 178 17.17 -41.90 -27.41
N PHE A 179 16.27 -41.65 -26.47
CA PHE A 179 16.57 -40.98 -25.20
C PHE A 179 17.54 -41.79 -24.31
N LEU A 180 17.48 -43.12 -24.40
CA LEU A 180 18.34 -44.02 -23.61
C LEU A 180 19.73 -44.21 -24.23
N LYS A 181 19.91 -44.01 -25.53
CA LYS A 181 21.22 -44.18 -26.22
C LYS A 181 22.33 -43.29 -25.66
N ASP A 182 22.00 -42.07 -25.23
CA ASP A 182 22.96 -41.10 -24.72
C ASP A 182 23.13 -41.15 -23.19
N ARG A 183 22.53 -42.15 -22.52
CA ARG A 183 22.54 -42.25 -21.06
C ARG A 183 23.10 -43.58 -20.57
N PRO A 184 23.94 -43.59 -19.52
CA PRO A 184 24.53 -44.81 -18.99
C PRO A 184 23.56 -45.58 -18.07
N THR A 185 22.25 -45.47 -18.27
CA THR A 185 21.24 -46.00 -17.35
C THR A 185 20.16 -46.74 -18.12
N ASP A 186 19.78 -47.92 -17.60
CA ASP A 186 18.73 -48.75 -18.17
C ASP A 186 17.33 -48.20 -17.84
N LEU A 187 16.35 -48.48 -18.69
CA LEU A 187 14.97 -48.03 -18.55
C LEU A 187 14.35 -48.54 -17.24
N SER A 188 14.68 -49.79 -16.87
CA SER A 188 14.28 -50.42 -15.60
C SER A 188 14.59 -49.54 -14.39
N ARG A 189 15.81 -49.02 -14.32
CA ARG A 189 16.24 -48.08 -13.27
C ARG A 189 15.55 -46.73 -13.33
N LEU A 190 15.26 -46.24 -14.53
CA LEU A 190 14.58 -44.96 -14.74
C LEU A 190 13.11 -45.05 -14.27
N LEU A 191 12.52 -46.23 -14.41
CA LEU A 191 11.21 -46.60 -13.88
C LEU A 191 11.27 -47.11 -12.43
N LEU A 192 12.39 -46.92 -11.73
CA LEU A 192 12.57 -47.30 -10.32
C LEU A 192 12.30 -48.79 -10.04
N ASP A 193 12.59 -49.66 -11.02
CA ASP A 193 12.31 -51.10 -10.97
C ASP A 193 10.83 -51.44 -10.69
N LEU A 194 9.92 -50.52 -11.06
CA LEU A 194 8.48 -50.75 -10.97
C LEU A 194 8.07 -51.86 -11.94
N ASP A 195 7.36 -52.85 -11.40
CA ASP A 195 6.82 -53.98 -12.15
C ASP A 195 5.46 -53.61 -12.76
N PHE A 196 5.43 -53.45 -14.08
CA PHE A 196 4.22 -53.14 -14.84
C PHE A 196 3.53 -54.38 -15.43
N SER A 197 3.99 -55.60 -15.11
CA SER A 197 3.36 -56.85 -15.57
C SER A 197 1.91 -57.02 -15.11
N VAL A 198 1.46 -56.19 -14.17
CA VAL A 198 0.08 -56.15 -13.66
C VAL A 198 -0.89 -55.48 -14.63
N PHE A 199 -0.39 -54.78 -15.65
CA PHE A 199 -1.20 -54.05 -16.64
C PHE A 199 -1.36 -54.79 -17.98
N ASP A 200 -0.78 -55.99 -18.12
CA ASP A 200 -0.96 -56.90 -19.26
C ASP A 200 -2.05 -57.97 -18.99
#